data_AF-A0A7K2VEB6-F1
#
_entry.id   AF-A0A7K2VEB6-F1
#
_cell.length_a   1.000
_cell.length_b   1.000
_cell.length_c   1.000
_cell.angle_alpha   90.00
_cell.angle_beta   90.00
_cell.angle_gamma   90.00
#
_symmetry.space_group_name_H-M   'P 1'
#
loop_
_entity.id
_entity.type
_entity.pdbx_description
1 polymer ?
#
loop_
_entity_poly.entity_id
_entity_poly.type
_entity_poly.pdbx_seq_one_letter_code
_entity_poly.pdbx_strand_id
1 'polypeptide(L)'
;RLRSAMRAPGRQVHEFALVTKDGRRVLVRTQSAAVRGPDGRPAGLYCAFSEVHTQIDLERSIALSEALFEDASWGVVLIDADLRPAVVNAHAARALGVGRSAALGRPLGELLAQGVEELENALTHVLAEGALPGPIELWVTVRTAEGERRRCWRSG
;
A
#
# COMPACT_ATOMS: atom_id res chain seq x y z
N ARG A 1 6.58 32.80 13.34
CA ARG A 1 6.55 31.57 14.19
C ARG A 1 7.88 31.32 14.91
N LEU A 2 9.06 31.64 14.37
CA LEU A 2 10.36 31.51 15.07
C LEU A 2 10.50 32.38 16.35
N ARG A 3 9.93 33.59 16.38
CA ARG A 3 9.98 34.48 17.56
C ARG A 3 9.27 33.93 18.82
N SER A 4 8.30 33.02 18.68
CA SER A 4 7.63 32.42 19.84
C SER A 4 8.46 31.31 20.49
N ALA A 5 9.34 30.64 19.75
CA ALA A 5 10.25 29.61 20.29
C ALA A 5 11.31 30.19 21.24
N MET A 6 11.63 31.49 21.16
CA MET A 6 12.52 32.17 22.11
C MET A 6 11.93 32.29 23.53
N ARG A 7 10.61 32.14 23.67
CA ARG A 7 9.89 32.30 24.95
C ARG A 7 9.42 30.98 25.57
N ALA A 8 9.49 29.88 24.84
CA ALA A 8 9.05 28.57 25.31
C ALA A 8 10.15 27.84 26.09
N PRO A 9 9.86 27.23 27.26
CA PRO A 9 10.81 26.36 27.93
C PRO A 9 10.97 25.04 27.16
N GLY A 10 12.22 24.61 26.94
CA GLY A 10 12.54 23.30 26.34
C GLY A 10 12.70 23.27 24.82
N ARG A 11 13.03 22.08 24.30
CA ARG A 11 13.25 21.83 22.86
C ARG A 11 11.91 21.81 22.12
N GLN A 12 11.81 22.59 21.05
CA GLN A 12 10.64 22.65 20.17
C GLN A 12 10.92 21.88 18.88
N VAL A 13 10.01 21.00 18.47
CA VAL A 13 10.13 20.21 17.23
C VAL A 13 8.98 20.58 16.30
N HIS A 14 9.30 21.03 15.10
CA HIS A 14 8.32 21.46 14.10
C HIS A 14 8.72 20.92 12.73
N GLU A 15 7.72 20.53 11.95
CA GLU A 15 7.89 20.06 10.57
C GLU A 15 7.28 21.07 9.61
N PHE A 16 8.04 21.46 8.59
CA PHE A 16 7.55 22.34 7.54
C PHE A 16 8.34 22.13 6.25
N ALA A 17 7.68 22.39 5.12
CA ALA A 17 8.34 22.35 3.82
C ALA A 17 9.22 23.59 3.65
N LEU A 18 10.49 23.37 3.28
CA LEU A 18 11.39 24.40 2.77
C LEU A 18 11.56 24.23 1.26
N VAL A 19 11.86 25.32 0.58
CA VAL A 19 12.20 25.32 -0.84
C VAL A 19 13.71 25.54 -0.95
N THR A 20 14.40 24.64 -1.62
CA THR A 20 15.83 24.74 -1.90
C THR A 20 16.11 25.80 -2.98
N LYS A 21 17.37 26.24 -3.11
CA LYS A 21 17.76 27.26 -4.09
C LYS A 21 17.44 26.86 -5.54
N ASP A 22 17.45 25.57 -5.84
CA ASP A 22 17.10 24.94 -7.12
C ASP A 22 15.59 24.64 -7.26
N GLY A 23 14.75 25.08 -6.32
CA GLY A 23 13.29 25.02 -6.42
C GLY A 23 12.65 23.72 -5.95
N ARG A 24 13.43 22.75 -5.42
CA ARG A 24 12.88 21.52 -4.84
C ARG A 24 12.25 21.79 -3.48
N ARG A 25 11.12 21.16 -3.21
CA ARG A 25 10.47 21.20 -1.89
C ARG A 25 11.03 20.06 -1.04
N VAL A 26 11.64 20.41 0.09
CA VAL A 26 12.24 19.49 1.06
C VAL A 26 11.49 19.62 2.37
N LEU A 27 10.97 18.50 2.89
CA LEU A 27 10.35 18.49 4.20
C LEU A 27 11.45 18.43 5.25
N VAL A 28 11.55 19.48 6.08
CA VAL A 28 12.55 19.53 7.15
C VAL A 28 11.88 19.42 8.51
N ARG A 29 12.50 18.62 9.37
CA ARG A 29 12.26 18.66 10.80
C ARG A 29 13.22 19.67 11.40
N THR A 30 12.69 20.69 12.05
CA THR A 30 13.47 21.69 12.76
C THR A 30 13.37 21.45 14.25
N GLN A 31 14.51 21.39 14.93
CA GLN A 31 14.60 21.41 16.38
C GLN A 31 15.13 22.77 16.80
N SER A 32 14.35 23.52 17.57
CA SER A 32 14.71 24.84 18.05
C SER A 32 14.83 24.86 19.57
N ALA A 33 15.90 25.45 20.10
CA ALA A 33 16.06 25.70 21.52
C ALA A 33 16.63 27.11 21.74
N ALA A 34 16.07 27.83 22.73
CA ALA A 34 16.61 29.12 23.13
C ALA A 34 17.96 28.91 23.84
N VAL A 35 19.00 29.57 23.34
CA VAL A 35 20.31 29.64 24.00
C VAL A 35 20.25 30.80 24.98
N ARG A 36 20.43 30.53 26.27
CA ARG A 36 20.40 31.56 27.33
C ARG A 36 21.81 32.04 27.64
N GLY A 37 21.96 33.35 27.83
CA GLY A 37 23.19 33.95 28.33
C GLY A 37 23.40 33.67 29.82
N PRO A 38 24.55 34.07 30.38
CA PRO A 38 24.89 33.87 31.80
C PRO A 38 23.89 34.51 32.78
N ASP A 39 23.13 35.51 32.32
CA ASP A 39 22.10 36.24 33.04
C ASP A 39 20.69 35.60 32.92
N GLY A 40 20.59 34.43 32.27
CA GLY A 40 19.34 33.72 32.03
C GLY A 40 18.46 34.30 30.92
N ARG A 41 18.87 35.41 30.30
CA ARG A 41 18.14 36.05 29.18
C ARG A 41 18.44 35.32 27.87
N PRO A 42 17.48 35.24 26.93
CA PRO A 42 17.71 34.61 25.63
C PRO A 42 18.79 35.37 24.85
N ALA A 43 19.96 34.76 24.67
CA ALA A 43 21.09 35.32 23.92
C ALA A 43 21.06 34.88 22.44
N GLY A 44 20.36 33.80 22.11
CA GLY A 44 20.23 33.33 20.73
C GLY A 44 19.24 32.17 20.57
N LEU A 45 19.12 31.67 19.35
CA LEU A 45 18.30 30.52 19.00
C LEU A 45 19.20 29.48 18.31
N TYR A 46 19.27 28.28 18.87
CA TYR A 46 19.86 27.14 18.19
C TYR A 46 18.76 26.44 17.38
N CYS A 47 19.00 26.25 16.08
CA CYS A 47 18.12 25.52 15.19
C CYS A 47 18.91 24.45 14.44
N ALA A 48 18.51 23.18 14.58
CA ALA A 48 19.01 22.08 13.76
C ALA A 48 17.92 21.65 12.77
N PHE A 49 18.29 21.44 11.51
CA PHE A 49 17.41 21.00 10.44
C PHE A 49 17.84 19.61 9.98
N SER A 50 16.90 18.67 9.89
CA SER A 50 17.13 17.35 9.31
C SER A 50 16.06 17.04 8.26
N GLU A 51 16.48 16.50 7.12
CA GLU A 51 15.58 15.91 6.12
C GLU A 51 14.76 14.75 6.72
N VAL A 52 13.48 14.65 6.35
CA VAL A 52 12.56 13.59 6.82
C VAL A 52 12.23 12.63 5.67
N HIS A 53 13.25 12.06 5.04
CA HIS A 53 13.11 11.48 3.69
C HIS A 53 12.98 9.96 3.60
N THR A 54 12.91 9.25 4.71
CA THR A 54 12.92 7.78 4.65
C THR A 54 11.62 7.15 5.14
N GLN A 55 10.99 7.72 6.16
CA GLN A 55 9.79 7.12 6.75
C GLN A 55 8.50 7.52 6.03
N ILE A 56 8.34 8.82 5.72
CA ILE A 56 7.12 9.34 5.09
C ILE A 56 7.00 8.88 3.64
N ASP A 57 8.12 8.77 2.92
CA ASP A 57 8.10 8.33 1.53
C ASP A 57 7.80 6.83 1.41
N LEU A 58 8.26 6.01 2.37
CA LEU A 58 7.88 4.60 2.45
C LEU A 58 6.40 4.44 2.82
N GLU A 59 5.91 5.15 3.85
CA GLU A 59 4.50 5.10 4.24
C GLU A 59 3.58 5.59 3.12
N ARG A 60 3.96 6.67 2.41
CA ARG A 60 3.22 7.14 1.23
C ARG A 60 3.30 6.18 0.07
N SER A 61 4.45 5.54 -0.16
CA SER A 61 4.61 4.53 -1.20
C SER A 61 3.72 3.31 -0.91
N ILE A 62 3.70 2.83 0.34
CA ILE A 62 2.81 1.75 0.78
C ILE A 62 1.35 2.16 0.62
N ALA A 63 0.94 3.32 1.15
CA ALA A 63 -0.44 3.80 1.05
C ALA A 63 -0.86 4.03 -0.42
N LEU A 64 0.05 4.51 -1.27
CA LEU A 64 -0.19 4.66 -2.70
C LEU A 64 -0.31 3.29 -3.37
N SER A 65 0.57 2.33 -3.07
CA SER A 65 0.49 0.97 -3.58
C SER A 65 -0.80 0.27 -3.13
N GLU A 66 -1.22 0.43 -1.88
CA GLU A 66 -2.48 -0.09 -1.35
C GLU A 66 -3.68 0.57 -2.03
N ALA A 67 -3.68 1.89 -2.20
CA ALA A 67 -4.74 2.61 -2.91
C ALA A 67 -4.83 2.19 -4.39
N LEU A 68 -3.69 2.10 -5.08
CA LEU A 68 -3.63 1.64 -6.47
C LEU A 68 -4.09 0.19 -6.61
N PHE A 69 -3.76 -0.66 -5.64
CA PHE A 69 -4.22 -2.05 -5.58
C PHE A 69 -5.73 -2.13 -5.35
N GLU A 70 -6.26 -1.34 -4.42
CA GLU A 70 -7.67 -1.36 -4.03
C GLU A 70 -8.59 -0.78 -5.11
N ASP A 71 -8.20 0.34 -5.71
CA ASP A 71 -8.98 1.08 -6.72
C ASP A 71 -8.72 0.60 -8.16
N ALA A 72 -7.90 -0.44 -8.35
CA ALA A 72 -7.65 -1.01 -9.67
C ALA A 72 -8.97 -1.41 -10.36
N SER A 73 -9.08 -1.07 -11.64
CA SER A 73 -10.24 -1.44 -12.48
C SER A 73 -10.25 -2.92 -12.87
N TRP A 74 -9.25 -3.68 -12.44
CA TRP A 74 -9.09 -5.11 -12.70
C TRP A 74 -8.87 -5.87 -11.39
N GLY A 75 -9.26 -7.14 -11.37
CA GLY A 75 -9.13 -8.00 -10.20
C GLY A 75 -7.68 -8.45 -10.00
N VAL A 76 -7.14 -8.24 -8.80
CA VAL A 76 -5.82 -8.75 -8.42
C VAL A 76 -5.99 -9.77 -7.30
N VAL A 77 -5.44 -10.96 -7.50
CA VAL A 77 -5.37 -12.03 -6.51
C VAL A 77 -3.93 -12.50 -6.42
N LEU A 78 -3.34 -12.41 -5.23
CA LEU A 78 -2.08 -13.07 -4.92
C LEU A 78 -2.39 -14.43 -4.32
N ILE A 79 -1.74 -15.47 -4.84
CA ILE A 79 -1.95 -16.86 -4.44
C ILE A 79 -0.65 -17.39 -3.83
N ASP A 80 -0.74 -18.16 -2.75
CA ASP A 80 0.41 -18.85 -2.17
C ASP A 80 0.76 -20.15 -2.91
N ALA A 81 1.80 -20.85 -2.43
CA ALA A 81 2.27 -22.10 -3.04
C ALA A 81 1.25 -23.25 -2.93
N ASP A 82 0.27 -23.15 -2.03
CA ASP A 82 -0.78 -24.15 -1.81
C ASP A 82 -2.08 -23.79 -2.57
N LEU A 83 -1.99 -22.86 -3.54
CA LEU A 83 -3.10 -22.39 -4.38
C LEU A 83 -4.22 -21.68 -3.60
N ARG A 84 -3.89 -21.02 -2.49
CA ARG A 84 -4.84 -20.26 -1.68
C ARG A 84 -4.65 -18.75 -1.85
N PRO A 85 -5.73 -17.96 -1.95
CA PRO A 85 -5.61 -16.51 -1.99
C PRO A 85 -4.98 -15.97 -0.70
N ALA A 86 -3.83 -15.30 -0.84
CA ALA A 86 -3.16 -14.59 0.23
C ALA A 86 -3.58 -13.11 0.28
N VAL A 87 -3.83 -12.50 -0.89
CA VAL A 87 -4.31 -11.11 -1.00
C VAL A 87 -5.33 -11.02 -2.12
N VAL A 88 -6.39 -10.24 -1.90
CA VAL A 88 -7.47 -9.98 -2.87
C VAL A 88 -7.82 -8.50 -2.81
N ASN A 89 -7.90 -7.82 -3.96
CA ASN A 89 -8.39 -6.43 -4.02
C ASN A 89 -9.93 -6.36 -4.05
N ALA A 90 -10.52 -5.19 -3.78
CA ALA A 90 -11.98 -5.02 -3.83
C ALA A 90 -12.59 -5.46 -5.17
N HIS A 91 -11.90 -5.23 -6.29
CA HIS A 91 -12.40 -5.65 -7.59
C HIS A 91 -12.52 -7.18 -7.70
N ALA A 92 -11.46 -7.92 -7.33
CA ALA A 92 -11.46 -9.37 -7.35
C ALA A 92 -12.47 -9.95 -6.36
N ALA A 93 -12.59 -9.39 -5.16
CA ALA A 93 -13.59 -9.82 -4.17
C ALA A 93 -15.02 -9.69 -4.71
N ARG A 94 -15.34 -8.56 -5.36
CA ARG A 94 -16.64 -8.35 -6.04
C ARG A 94 -16.84 -9.32 -7.21
N ALA A 95 -15.80 -9.57 -8.00
CA ALA A 95 -15.87 -10.50 -9.13
C ALA A 95 -16.11 -11.95 -8.68
N LEU A 96 -15.49 -12.34 -7.56
CA LEU A 96 -15.66 -13.62 -6.89
C LEU A 96 -17.00 -13.73 -6.14
N GLY A 97 -17.64 -12.61 -5.81
CA GLY A 97 -18.92 -12.58 -5.11
C GLY A 97 -18.81 -12.93 -3.62
N VAL A 98 -17.63 -12.72 -3.03
CA VAL A 98 -17.33 -13.00 -1.62
C VAL A 98 -16.77 -11.78 -0.92
N GLY A 99 -16.94 -11.71 0.41
CA GLY A 99 -16.25 -10.71 1.22
C GLY A 99 -14.74 -10.92 1.16
N ARG A 100 -13.96 -9.83 1.22
CA ARG A 100 -12.49 -9.86 1.07
C ARG A 100 -11.82 -10.87 1.98
N SER A 101 -12.15 -10.85 3.28
CA SER A 101 -11.61 -11.79 4.27
C SER A 101 -12.08 -13.23 4.06
N ALA A 102 -13.26 -13.42 3.47
CA ALA A 102 -13.85 -14.73 3.25
C ALA A 102 -13.23 -15.49 2.07
N ALA A 103 -12.38 -14.85 1.25
CA ALA A 103 -11.60 -15.50 0.20
C ALA A 103 -10.23 -15.98 0.69
N LEU A 104 -9.69 -15.37 1.75
CA LEU A 104 -8.30 -15.58 2.16
C LEU A 104 -8.09 -16.96 2.78
N GLY A 105 -7.01 -17.63 2.38
CA GLY A 105 -6.60 -18.92 2.91
C GLY A 105 -7.51 -20.11 2.55
N ARG A 106 -8.54 -19.89 1.74
CA ARG A 106 -9.47 -20.94 1.29
C ARG A 106 -9.04 -21.49 -0.07
N PRO A 107 -9.20 -22.80 -0.32
CA PRO A 107 -8.97 -23.36 -1.65
C PRO A 107 -9.88 -22.70 -2.70
N LEU A 108 -9.35 -22.44 -3.89
CA LEU A 108 -10.11 -21.87 -5.01
C LEU A 108 -11.35 -22.71 -5.38
N GLY A 109 -11.28 -24.03 -5.21
CA GLY A 109 -12.40 -24.95 -5.40
C GLY A 109 -13.60 -24.71 -4.48
N GLU A 110 -13.44 -23.97 -3.38
CA GLU A 110 -14.60 -23.56 -2.55
C GLU A 110 -15.28 -22.28 -3.06
N LEU A 111 -14.57 -21.47 -3.85
CA LEU A 111 -15.08 -20.21 -4.42
C LEU A 111 -15.74 -20.45 -5.79
N LEU A 112 -15.28 -21.49 -6.50
CA LEU A 112 -15.74 -21.85 -7.83
C LEU A 112 -16.65 -23.08 -7.80
N ALA A 113 -17.70 -23.07 -8.62
CA ALA A 113 -18.51 -24.25 -8.92
C ALA A 113 -17.97 -25.00 -10.14
N GLN A 114 -17.36 -24.31 -11.10
CA GLN A 114 -16.78 -24.87 -12.32
C GLN A 114 -15.56 -24.04 -12.77
N GLY A 115 -14.65 -24.66 -13.52
CA GLY A 115 -13.43 -24.03 -14.04
C GLY A 115 -12.24 -24.04 -13.07
N VAL A 116 -12.38 -24.70 -11.91
CA VAL A 116 -11.30 -24.82 -10.92
C VAL A 116 -10.11 -25.60 -11.47
N GLU A 117 -10.33 -26.74 -12.12
CA GLU A 117 -9.25 -27.57 -12.66
C GLU A 117 -8.42 -26.82 -13.71
N GLU A 118 -9.08 -26.08 -14.60
CA GLU A 118 -8.41 -25.29 -15.63
C GLU A 118 -7.56 -24.17 -15.01
N LEU A 119 -8.08 -23.51 -13.98
CA LEU A 119 -7.36 -22.50 -13.21
C LEU A 119 -6.16 -23.09 -12.44
N GLU A 120 -6.36 -24.20 -11.74
CA GLU A 120 -5.30 -24.89 -10.99
C GLU A 120 -4.20 -25.41 -11.91
N ASN A 121 -4.56 -25.93 -13.08
CA ASN A 121 -3.59 -26.35 -14.10
C ASN A 121 -2.78 -25.16 -14.61
N ALA A 122 -3.42 -24.02 -14.90
CA ALA A 122 -2.72 -22.81 -15.32
C ALA A 122 -1.74 -22.30 -14.23
N LEU A 123 -2.17 -22.30 -12.97
CA LEU A 123 -1.32 -21.90 -11.85
C LEU A 123 -0.15 -22.88 -11.62
N THR A 124 -0.42 -24.18 -11.72
CA THR A 124 0.60 -25.23 -11.59
C THR A 124 1.64 -25.12 -12.70
N HIS A 125 1.23 -24.87 -13.94
CA HIS A 125 2.15 -24.59 -15.03
C HIS A 125 3.00 -23.33 -14.73
N VAL A 126 2.41 -22.26 -14.20
CA VAL A 126 3.19 -21.06 -13.83
C VAL A 126 4.22 -21.34 -12.74
N LEU A 127 3.85 -22.15 -11.74
CA LEU A 127 4.76 -22.57 -10.68
C LEU A 127 5.90 -23.46 -11.18
N ALA A 128 5.66 -24.26 -12.23
CA ALA A 128 6.64 -25.20 -12.77
C ALA A 128 7.53 -24.59 -13.87
N GLU A 129 6.95 -23.83 -14.79
CA GLU A 129 7.56 -23.37 -16.05
C GLU A 129 7.75 -21.84 -16.09
N GLY A 130 7.16 -21.11 -15.15
CA GLY A 130 7.23 -19.64 -15.08
C GLY A 130 6.07 -18.94 -15.78
N ALA A 131 6.21 -17.65 -16.05
CA ALA A 131 5.10 -16.84 -16.57
C ALA A 131 4.52 -17.40 -17.89
N LEU A 132 3.20 -17.35 -18.01
CA LEU A 132 2.51 -17.72 -19.25
C LEU A 132 2.99 -16.82 -20.41
N PRO A 133 3.13 -17.36 -21.63
CA PRO A 133 3.61 -16.61 -22.79
C PRO A 133 2.64 -15.49 -23.23
N GLY A 134 1.42 -15.47 -22.69
CA GLY A 134 0.43 -14.44 -22.92
C GLY A 134 -0.81 -14.63 -22.06
N PRO A 135 -1.75 -13.67 -22.13
CA PRO A 135 -2.97 -13.75 -21.36
C PRO A 135 -3.84 -14.94 -21.79
N ILE A 136 -4.45 -15.60 -20.82
CA ILE A 136 -5.38 -16.70 -20.99
C ILE A 136 -6.81 -16.25 -20.69
N GLU A 137 -7.77 -16.87 -21.37
CA GLU A 137 -9.20 -16.70 -21.08
C GLU A 137 -9.72 -17.96 -20.41
N LEU A 138 -10.27 -17.80 -19.21
CA LEU A 138 -10.78 -18.88 -18.37
C LEU A 138 -12.26 -18.68 -18.12
N TRP A 139 -13.06 -19.70 -18.42
CA TRP A 139 -14.48 -19.70 -18.08
C TRP A 139 -14.70 -20.34 -16.73
N VAL A 140 -15.20 -19.56 -15.79
CA VAL A 140 -15.47 -20.03 -14.43
C VAL A 140 -16.92 -19.79 -14.04
N THR A 141 -17.41 -20.62 -13.13
CA THR A 141 -18.69 -20.38 -12.47
C THR A 141 -18.39 -20.06 -11.01
N VAL A 142 -18.68 -18.84 -10.57
CA VAL A 142 -18.47 -18.39 -9.19
C VAL A 142 -19.69 -18.66 -8.33
N ARG A 143 -19.45 -19.12 -7.10
CA ARG A 143 -20.49 -19.29 -6.07
C ARG A 143 -20.68 -17.95 -5.35
N THR A 144 -21.84 -17.32 -5.53
CA THR A 144 -22.17 -16.05 -4.87
C THR A 144 -23.34 -16.24 -3.91
N ALA A 145 -23.58 -15.29 -3.01
CA ALA A 145 -24.73 -15.32 -2.10
C ALA A 145 -26.09 -15.35 -2.84
N GLU A 146 -26.14 -14.85 -4.08
CA GLU A 146 -27.32 -14.83 -4.94
C GLU A 146 -27.43 -16.06 -5.87
N GLY A 147 -26.51 -17.03 -5.73
CA GLY A 147 -26.43 -18.23 -6.57
C GLY A 147 -25.17 -18.28 -7.43
N GLU A 148 -25.16 -19.20 -8.39
CA GLU A 148 -24.03 -19.41 -9.30
C GLU A 148 -24.06 -18.44 -10.49
N ARG A 149 -22.90 -17.84 -10.82
CA ARG A 149 -22.77 -16.94 -11.97
C ARG A 149 -21.58 -17.34 -12.84
N ARG A 150 -21.83 -17.55 -14.12
CA ARG A 150 -20.77 -17.83 -15.10
C ARG A 150 -20.08 -16.54 -15.54
N ARG A 151 -18.75 -16.54 -15.59
CA ARG A 151 -17.90 -15.41 -15.98
C ARG A 151 -16.76 -15.89 -16.88
N CYS A 152 -16.31 -15.02 -17.78
CA CYS A 152 -15.03 -15.18 -18.47
C CYS A 152 -14.01 -14.27 -17.78
N TRP A 153 -12.89 -14.85 -17.36
CA TRP A 153 -11.76 -14.14 -16.79
C TRP A 153 -10.64 -14.12 -17.81
N ARG A 154 -10.09 -12.93 -18.04
CA ARG A 154 -8.86 -12.76 -18.79
C ARG A 154 -7.74 -12.52 -17.79
N SER A 155 -6.85 -13.49 -17.64
CA SER A 155 -5.68 -13.41 -16.75
C SER A 155 -4.43 -13.20 -17.60
N GLY A 156 -3.53 -12.32 -17.16
CA GLY A 156 -2.28 -12.01 -17.85
C GLY A 156 -1.10 -11.97 -16.89
#